data_AF-A0A6J0V967-F1
#
_entry.id   AF-A0A6J0V967-F1
#
_cell.length_a   1.000
_cell.length_b   1.000
_cell.length_c   1.000
_cell.angle_alpha   90.00
_cell.angle_beta   90.00
_cell.angle_gamma   90.00
#
_symmetry.space_group_name_H-M   'P 1'
#
loop_
_entity.id
_entity.type
_entity.pdbx_description
1 polymer ?
#
loop_
_entity_poly.entity_id
_entity_poly.type
_entity_poly.pdbx_seq_one_letter_code
_entity_poly.pdbx_strand_id
1 'polypeptide(L)'
;MGKVPLVTHYMACRKRSLLCRTEARKFSHPRPEDVNAIKVSCVGSCGVSNKINDSAWTVEEQYFNSTLSLADKGTLTAGEHNFSFQFLLPASAPTSFEGPFGKVLHQVKAVIETPRFSKDHKCSKIFYVLCPLNLNDIPEIEQPNTTAITKKFSYKLVKTGNVVLTAMTDLKGYVVGQVIQLQTHIENKSGRDTGTVVASLIQKVAYKSKRWIYDLRTIAEVEGSAVKAWKHAEWKEQILVPALPQSILQGCSLIHIDYYIQVSLKSPEVSIALPIYIGNIPVNRIPLSPARSVPHIPSPVVPSAPPEDEEATGGYLPHPMDNVSIPTKSHSQQQQQPPFSYAPGLSFPEVRLDSEQTGSPNHPTLCLSTGATVPYYAEGAVVPIPTASTLILPPEYSTWGYPYEAPPSYEQSCSSAASSLSNGN
;
A
#
# COMPACT_ATOMS: atom_id res chain seq x y z
N MET A 1 1.96 34.52 20.59
CA MET A 1 2.29 33.08 20.62
C MET A 1 2.55 32.64 19.18
N GLY A 2 3.81 32.56 18.76
CA GLY A 2 4.15 32.21 17.37
C GLY A 2 4.06 30.71 17.16
N LYS A 3 3.25 30.27 16.19
CA LYS A 3 3.37 28.92 15.62
C LYS A 3 4.73 28.83 14.93
N VAL A 4 5.46 27.74 15.16
CA VAL A 4 6.77 27.47 14.53
C VAL A 4 6.55 26.56 13.31
N PRO A 5 6.63 27.08 12.08
CA PRO A 5 6.55 26.23 10.89
C PRO A 5 7.93 25.65 10.57
N LEU A 6 8.09 24.34 10.78
CA LEU A 6 9.17 23.56 10.17
C LEU A 6 8.75 23.17 8.76
N VAL A 7 9.56 23.53 7.77
CA VAL A 7 9.39 23.17 6.35
C VAL A 7 10.32 22.01 6.05
N THR A 8 9.76 20.87 5.63
CA THR A 8 10.54 19.70 5.22
C THR A 8 10.31 19.44 3.74
N HIS A 9 11.39 19.36 2.96
CA HIS A 9 11.32 18.93 1.56
C HIS A 9 11.42 17.41 1.46
N TYR A 10 10.71 16.85 0.49
CA TYR A 10 10.61 15.42 0.15
C TYR A 10 12.01 14.76 0.09
N MET A 11 12.19 13.61 0.74
CA MET A 11 13.46 12.89 0.73
C MET A 11 13.29 11.54 0.05
N ALA A 12 13.73 11.45 -1.20
CA ALA A 12 13.83 10.19 -1.93
C ALA A 12 15.19 9.52 -1.64
N CYS A 13 15.16 8.23 -1.32
CA CYS A 13 16.37 7.44 -1.09
C CYS A 13 17.20 7.32 -2.38
N ARG A 14 18.40 7.90 -2.42
CA ARG A 14 19.43 7.61 -3.45
C ARG A 14 20.63 6.95 -2.78
N LYS A 15 20.69 5.61 -2.84
CA LYS A 15 21.80 4.65 -2.69
C LYS A 15 22.98 4.89 -1.71
N ARG A 16 23.19 6.05 -1.05
CA ARG A 16 24.29 6.30 -0.10
C ARG A 16 23.98 7.24 1.08
N SER A 17 22.96 8.09 1.01
CA SER A 17 22.43 8.87 2.16
C SER A 17 21.17 9.64 1.78
N LEU A 18 20.29 9.92 2.75
CA LEU A 18 19.19 10.87 2.59
C LEU A 18 19.63 12.22 3.20
N LEU A 19 19.34 13.31 2.51
CA LEU A 19 19.67 14.66 2.99
C LEU A 19 18.43 15.32 3.59
N CYS A 20 18.39 15.41 4.91
CA CYS A 20 17.40 16.23 5.60
C CYS A 20 17.91 17.66 5.68
N ARG A 21 17.52 18.50 4.71
CA ARG A 21 17.56 19.96 4.87
C ARG A 21 16.25 20.41 5.47
N THR A 22 16.34 21.00 6.65
CA THR A 22 15.23 21.67 7.30
C THR A 22 15.76 23.01 7.79
N GLU A 23 15.03 24.08 7.51
CA GLU A 23 15.30 25.39 8.11
C GLU A 23 14.37 25.56 9.31
N ALA A 24 14.91 25.88 10.49
CA ALA A 24 14.09 26.43 11.57
C ALA A 24 13.80 27.88 11.21
N ARG A 25 12.67 28.10 10.53
CA ARG A 25 12.17 29.46 10.32
C ARG A 25 11.40 29.89 11.56
N LYS A 26 11.87 31.01 12.14
CA LYS A 26 11.10 31.90 13.02
C LYS A 26 11.06 31.52 14.50
N PHE A 27 12.01 32.06 15.27
CA PHE A 27 11.86 32.31 16.70
C PHE A 27 11.58 33.79 16.91
N SER A 28 10.33 34.19 17.19
CA SER A 28 10.01 35.57 17.57
C SER A 28 9.88 35.66 19.10
N HIS A 29 10.88 36.24 19.77
CA HIS A 29 10.80 36.51 21.20
C HIS A 29 10.50 38.00 21.46
N PRO A 30 9.44 38.34 22.23
CA PRO A 30 9.04 39.74 22.45
C PRO A 30 9.96 40.49 23.42
N ARG A 31 10.82 39.77 24.16
CA ARG A 31 11.81 40.30 25.10
C ARG A 31 13.08 39.45 25.04
N PRO A 32 14.26 40.00 25.41
CA PRO A 32 15.47 39.21 25.53
C PRO A 32 15.29 38.03 26.47
N GLU A 33 15.79 36.86 26.11
CA GLU A 33 15.68 35.62 26.89
C GLU A 33 17.04 34.96 27.01
N ASP A 34 17.43 34.63 28.24
CA ASP A 34 18.63 33.84 28.49
C ASP A 34 18.39 32.38 28.11
N VAL A 35 19.34 31.80 27.39
CA VAL A 35 19.31 30.41 26.92
C VAL A 35 20.58 29.69 27.33
N ASN A 36 20.47 28.42 27.69
CA ASN A 36 21.59 27.54 27.96
C ASN A 36 22.13 26.89 26.68
N ALA A 37 21.24 26.53 25.76
CA ALA A 37 21.58 26.01 24.44
C ALA A 37 20.35 25.99 23.52
N ILE A 38 20.58 26.04 22.22
CA ILE A 38 19.58 25.73 21.20
C ILE A 38 20.03 24.44 20.51
N LYS A 39 19.27 23.36 20.69
CA LYS A 39 19.60 22.05 20.14
C LYS A 39 18.54 21.61 19.15
N VAL A 40 18.97 20.95 18.10
CA VAL A 40 18.09 20.26 17.18
C VAL A 40 18.50 18.81 17.10
N SER A 41 17.54 17.89 17.21
CA SER A 41 17.75 16.46 17.03
C SER A 41 16.93 15.92 15.87
N CYS A 42 17.52 15.02 15.10
CA CYS A 42 16.85 14.25 14.06
C CYS A 42 16.77 12.80 14.55
N VAL A 43 15.54 12.32 14.73
CA VAL A 43 15.25 11.04 15.35
C VAL A 43 14.38 10.21 14.43
N GLY A 44 14.77 8.95 14.22
CA GLY A 44 13.98 7.93 13.55
C GLY A 44 13.79 6.76 14.50
N SER A 45 12.54 6.38 14.76
CA SER A 45 12.22 5.21 15.60
C SER A 45 10.94 4.52 15.15
N CYS A 46 10.77 3.28 15.58
CA CYS A 46 9.52 2.55 15.48
C CYS A 46 8.99 2.25 16.87
N GLY A 47 7.73 2.59 17.10
CA GLY A 47 7.02 2.27 18.33
C GLY A 47 5.88 1.28 18.07
N VAL A 48 5.70 0.31 18.97
CA VAL A 48 4.59 -0.64 18.96
C VAL A 48 3.88 -0.64 20.32
N SER A 49 2.55 -0.68 20.33
CA SER A 49 1.72 -0.82 21.53
C SER A 49 0.72 -1.96 21.40
N ASN A 50 0.28 -2.48 22.55
CA ASN A 50 -0.78 -3.48 22.62
C ASN A 50 -2.18 -2.87 22.55
N LYS A 51 -2.28 -1.54 22.59
CA LYS A 51 -3.53 -0.80 22.50
C LYS A 51 -3.60 -0.10 21.17
N ILE A 52 -4.79 -0.12 20.59
CA ILE A 52 -5.06 0.58 19.34
C ILE A 52 -4.86 2.09 19.51
N ASN A 53 -4.10 2.69 18.59
CA ASN A 53 -3.78 4.11 18.52
C ASN A 53 -3.19 4.71 19.80
N ASP A 54 -2.45 3.91 20.57
CA ASP A 54 -1.79 4.37 21.79
C ASP A 54 -0.64 5.33 21.46
N SER A 55 -0.46 6.35 22.31
CA SER A 55 0.70 7.23 22.27
C SER A 55 1.88 6.70 23.08
N ALA A 56 1.63 5.76 24.00
CA ALA A 56 2.65 5.14 24.83
C ALA A 56 3.11 3.81 24.20
N TRP A 57 4.35 3.77 23.74
CA TRP A 57 4.91 2.56 23.14
C TRP A 57 5.27 1.53 24.21
N THR A 58 4.84 0.29 23.99
CA THR A 58 5.23 -0.85 24.82
C THR A 58 6.64 -1.33 24.47
N VAL A 59 6.99 -1.27 23.17
CA VAL A 59 8.32 -1.58 22.64
C VAL A 59 8.70 -0.49 21.65
N GLU A 60 9.93 -0.03 21.71
CA GLU A 60 10.50 0.94 20.78
C GLU A 60 11.83 0.46 20.23
N GLU A 61 12.06 0.71 18.94
CA GLU A 61 13.30 0.46 18.23
C GLU A 61 13.80 1.80 17.67
N GLN A 62 14.99 2.25 18.07
CA GLN A 62 15.57 3.51 17.57
C GLN A 62 16.54 3.23 16.42
N TYR A 63 16.34 3.89 15.27
CA TYR A 63 17.17 3.74 14.07
C TYR A 63 18.33 4.74 14.02
N PHE A 64 18.04 5.99 14.37
CA PHE A 64 19.04 7.04 14.47
C PHE A 64 18.56 8.14 15.43
N ASN A 65 19.51 8.81 16.06
CA ASN A 65 19.29 9.95 16.92
C ASN A 65 20.54 10.84 16.87
N SER A 66 20.52 11.84 15.98
CA SER A 66 21.62 12.78 15.80
C SER A 66 21.21 14.13 16.34
N THR A 67 22.07 14.78 17.12
CA THR A 67 21.80 16.10 17.71
C THR A 67 22.88 17.11 17.31
N LEU A 68 22.46 18.32 16.96
CA LEU A 68 23.30 19.48 16.67
C LEU A 68 23.02 20.58 17.69
N SER A 69 24.07 21.18 18.26
CA SER A 69 23.97 22.44 19.00
C SER A 69 24.06 23.58 17.98
N LEU A 70 23.03 24.42 17.90
CA LEU A 70 22.97 25.57 16.99
C LEU A 70 23.42 26.86 17.68
N ALA A 71 23.31 26.91 19.01
CA ALA A 71 23.83 27.98 19.84
C ALA A 71 24.08 27.43 21.25
N ASP A 72 25.16 27.88 21.89
CA ASP A 72 25.46 27.57 23.28
C ASP A 72 24.89 28.65 24.21
N LYS A 73 25.33 28.66 25.48
CA LYS A 73 24.80 29.57 26.51
C LYS A 73 24.96 31.04 26.09
N GLY A 74 23.87 31.80 26.16
CA GLY A 74 23.85 33.22 25.81
C GLY A 74 22.49 33.86 26.03
N THR A 75 22.32 35.08 25.52
CA THR A 75 21.05 35.82 25.56
C THR A 75 20.54 36.01 24.14
N LEU A 76 19.34 35.51 23.84
CA LEU A 76 18.65 35.80 22.59
C LEU A 76 18.06 37.21 22.68
N THR A 77 18.43 38.08 21.75
CA THR A 77 17.83 39.42 21.66
C THR A 77 16.36 39.36 21.24
N ALA A 78 15.59 40.39 21.54
CA ALA A 78 14.23 40.51 21.01
C ALA A 78 14.28 40.60 19.47
N GLY A 79 13.41 39.87 18.79
CA GLY A 79 13.37 39.83 17.33
C GLY A 79 13.25 38.41 16.77
N GLU A 80 13.44 38.28 15.46
CA GLU A 80 13.41 37.01 14.75
C GLU A 80 14.81 36.42 14.60
N HIS A 81 14.98 35.17 15.04
CA HIS A 81 16.22 34.40 14.85
C HIS A 81 16.00 33.23 13.91
N ASN A 82 16.97 32.99 13.03
CA ASN A 82 16.96 31.89 12.06
C ASN A 82 18.24 31.05 12.22
N PHE A 83 18.06 29.75 12.38
CA PHE A 83 19.16 28.80 12.52
C PHE A 83 19.06 27.74 11.42
N SER A 84 20.09 27.66 10.59
CA SER A 84 20.19 26.66 9.53
C SER A 84 20.86 25.40 10.07
N PHE A 85 20.29 24.24 9.76
CA PHE A 85 20.86 22.96 10.14
C PHE A 85 20.61 21.90 9.08
N GLN A 86 21.39 20.83 9.13
CA GLN A 86 21.30 19.75 8.16
C GLN A 86 21.64 18.43 8.83
N PHE A 87 20.86 17.39 8.52
CA PHE A 87 21.14 16.03 8.94
C PHE A 87 21.32 15.13 7.73
N LEU A 88 22.26 14.20 7.84
CA LEU A 88 22.38 13.05 6.94
C LEU A 88 21.65 11.88 7.59
N LEU A 89 20.61 11.36 6.96
CA LEU A 89 19.94 10.15 7.46
C LEU A 89 20.67 8.90 6.95
N PRO A 90 20.75 7.85 7.77
CA PRO A 90 21.29 6.57 7.34
C PRO A 90 20.52 6.00 6.15
N ALA A 91 21.22 5.32 5.24
CA ALA A 91 20.59 4.57 4.14
C ALA A 91 19.70 3.42 4.65
N SER A 92 19.93 2.95 5.88
CA SER A 92 19.12 1.96 6.58
C SER A 92 17.86 2.52 7.24
N ALA A 93 17.59 3.83 7.13
CA ALA A 93 16.38 4.44 7.67
C ALA A 93 15.14 3.78 7.03
N PRO A 94 14.26 3.14 7.82
CA PRO A 94 13.13 2.40 7.26
C PRO A 94 12.08 3.33 6.65
N THR A 95 11.30 2.79 5.70
CA THR A 95 10.11 3.48 5.18
C THR A 95 9.15 3.82 6.30
N SER A 96 8.67 5.07 6.33
CA SER A 96 7.65 5.52 7.26
C SER A 96 6.35 4.73 7.08
N PHE A 97 5.76 4.32 8.20
CA PHE A 97 4.55 3.53 8.24
C PHE A 97 3.71 3.93 9.44
N GLU A 98 2.38 3.87 9.29
CA GLU A 98 1.43 4.14 10.36
C GLU A 98 0.32 3.08 10.33
N GLY A 99 0.14 2.40 11.45
CA GLY A 99 -0.93 1.44 11.65
C GLY A 99 -1.51 1.51 13.07
N PRO A 100 -2.60 0.76 13.33
CA PRO A 100 -3.33 0.84 14.60
C PRO A 100 -2.49 0.47 15.83
N PHE A 101 -1.46 -0.37 15.70
CA PHE A 101 -0.68 -0.85 16.84
C PHE A 101 0.78 -0.39 16.80
N GLY A 102 1.19 0.41 15.82
CA GLY A 102 2.57 0.87 15.73
C GLY A 102 2.85 1.78 14.56
N LYS A 103 3.96 2.51 14.66
CA LYS A 103 4.37 3.51 13.68
C LYS A 103 5.87 3.54 13.53
N VAL A 104 6.35 3.67 12.29
CA VAL A 104 7.72 4.06 11.95
C VAL A 104 7.73 5.57 11.71
N LEU A 105 8.34 6.31 12.63
CA LEU A 105 8.29 7.77 12.70
C LEU A 105 9.68 8.37 12.55
N HIS A 106 9.79 9.36 11.65
CA HIS A 106 10.98 10.21 11.54
C HIS A 106 10.61 11.65 11.83
N GLN A 107 11.38 12.31 12.68
CA GLN A 107 11.08 13.66 13.13
C GLN A 107 12.33 14.46 13.45
N VAL A 108 12.23 15.77 13.23
CA VAL A 108 13.16 16.75 13.77
C VAL A 108 12.53 17.36 15.02
N LYS A 109 13.29 17.44 16.12
CA LYS A 109 12.89 18.09 17.38
C LYS A 109 13.85 19.24 17.64
N ALA A 110 13.34 20.44 17.87
CA ALA A 110 14.14 21.57 18.35
C ALA A 110 13.81 21.87 19.81
N VAL A 111 14.83 22.17 20.59
CA VAL A 111 14.74 22.50 22.00
C VAL A 111 15.57 23.75 22.26
N ILE A 112 14.95 24.78 22.84
CA ILE A 112 15.64 25.89 23.49
C ILE A 112 15.70 25.54 24.97
N GLU A 113 16.89 25.24 25.45
CA GLU A 113 17.16 24.99 26.86
C GLU A 113 17.24 26.32 27.58
N THR A 114 16.44 26.49 28.63
CA THR A 114 16.39 27.74 29.40
C THR A 114 17.11 27.57 30.75
N PRO A 115 17.56 28.65 31.42
CA PRO A 115 18.15 28.59 32.75
C PRO A 115 17.25 27.88 33.78
N ARG A 116 17.87 27.40 34.87
CA ARG A 116 17.20 26.65 35.94
C ARG A 116 15.94 27.42 36.38
N PHE A 117 14.83 26.71 36.55
CA PHE A 117 13.48 27.22 36.89
C PHE A 117 12.64 27.80 35.75
N SER A 118 13.18 27.92 34.52
CA SER A 118 12.40 28.25 33.32
C SER A 118 12.00 26.98 32.56
N LYS A 119 10.93 27.07 31.77
CA LYS A 119 10.43 25.94 30.95
C LYS A 119 11.09 25.99 29.58
N ASP A 120 11.73 24.88 29.19
CA ASP A 120 12.28 24.74 27.84
C ASP A 120 11.21 24.87 26.76
N HIS A 121 11.57 25.56 25.68
CA HIS A 121 10.72 25.64 24.49
C HIS A 121 11.03 24.46 23.59
N LYS A 122 10.00 23.72 23.17
CA LYS A 122 10.15 22.52 22.34
C LYS A 122 9.21 22.61 21.15
N CYS A 123 9.70 22.25 19.97
CA CYS A 123 8.86 22.00 18.81
C CYS A 123 9.37 20.77 18.06
N SER A 124 8.48 20.12 17.31
CA SER A 124 8.84 18.98 16.47
C SER A 124 8.11 19.01 15.15
N LYS A 125 8.71 18.36 14.16
CA LYS A 125 8.13 18.15 12.82
C LYS A 125 8.42 16.76 12.35
N ILE A 126 7.36 16.07 11.99
CA ILE A 126 7.40 14.74 11.39
C ILE A 126 7.67 14.91 9.89
N PHE A 127 8.48 14.02 9.34
CA PHE A 127 8.72 13.92 7.91
C PHE A 127 8.65 12.47 7.45
N TYR A 128 8.33 12.29 6.18
CA TYR A 128 8.17 10.98 5.57
C TYR A 128 9.49 10.51 4.94
N VAL A 129 9.87 9.26 5.19
CA VAL A 129 10.98 8.59 4.50
C VAL A 129 10.41 7.46 3.66
N LEU A 130 10.83 7.38 2.40
CA LEU A 130 10.57 6.24 1.52
C LEU A 130 11.89 5.56 1.19
N CYS A 131 12.01 4.29 1.57
CA CYS A 131 13.02 3.37 1.06
C CYS A 131 12.32 2.38 0.10
N PRO A 132 12.34 2.65 -1.23
CA PRO A 132 11.56 1.89 -2.18
C PRO A 132 11.92 0.40 -2.16
N LEU A 133 10.92 -0.47 -2.06
CA LEU A 133 11.12 -1.90 -2.22
C LEU A 133 11.25 -2.22 -3.72
N ASN A 134 12.43 -2.70 -4.10
CA ASN A 134 12.65 -3.30 -5.40
C ASN A 134 12.26 -4.77 -5.38
N LEU A 135 11.21 -5.14 -6.13
CA LEU A 135 10.73 -6.52 -6.15
C LEU A 135 11.76 -7.49 -6.71
N ASN A 136 12.67 -7.01 -7.57
CA ASN A 136 13.75 -7.83 -8.14
C ASN A 136 14.81 -8.24 -7.11
N ASP A 137 14.84 -7.62 -5.93
CA ASP A 137 15.75 -7.99 -4.84
C ASP A 137 15.15 -9.11 -3.95
N ILE A 138 13.89 -9.49 -4.19
CA ILE A 138 13.21 -10.55 -3.44
C ILE A 138 13.60 -11.91 -4.04
N PRO A 139 14.11 -12.85 -3.23
CA PRO A 139 14.41 -14.19 -3.69
C PRO A 139 13.18 -14.86 -4.29
N GLU A 140 13.37 -15.60 -5.39
CA GLU A 140 12.33 -16.42 -6.02
C GLU A 140 11.12 -15.64 -6.55
N ILE A 141 11.22 -14.32 -6.72
CA ILE A 141 10.12 -13.48 -7.20
C ILE A 141 9.61 -13.87 -8.60
N GLU A 142 10.48 -14.46 -9.41
CA GLU A 142 10.18 -14.94 -10.76
C GLU A 142 9.57 -16.35 -10.80
N GLN A 143 9.63 -17.09 -9.68
CA GLN A 143 9.06 -18.43 -9.65
C GLN A 143 7.52 -18.38 -9.76
N PRO A 144 6.89 -19.41 -10.34
CA PRO A 144 5.43 -19.50 -10.38
C PRO A 144 4.81 -19.39 -8.99
N ASN A 145 3.72 -18.63 -8.89
CA ASN A 145 2.93 -18.56 -7.67
C ASN A 145 1.74 -19.50 -7.81
N THR A 146 1.87 -20.74 -7.35
CA THR A 146 0.83 -21.77 -7.48
C THR A 146 0.75 -22.59 -6.21
N THR A 147 -0.47 -22.77 -5.70
CA THR A 147 -0.75 -23.58 -4.51
C THR A 147 -1.97 -24.46 -4.78
N ALA A 148 -1.93 -25.70 -4.32
CA ALA A 148 -3.04 -26.65 -4.43
C ALA A 148 -3.35 -27.30 -3.08
N ILE A 149 -4.63 -27.57 -2.82
CA ILE A 149 -5.10 -28.32 -1.66
C ILE A 149 -6.20 -29.30 -2.06
N THR A 150 -6.25 -30.45 -1.39
CA THR A 150 -7.36 -31.39 -1.50
C THR A 150 -8.10 -31.48 -0.17
N LYS A 151 -9.37 -31.11 -0.16
CA LYS A 151 -10.24 -31.24 1.01
C LYS A 151 -11.17 -32.45 0.83
N LYS A 152 -11.01 -33.45 1.70
CA LYS A 152 -11.97 -34.55 1.85
C LYS A 152 -13.06 -34.14 2.84
N PHE A 153 -14.31 -34.49 2.55
CA PHE A 153 -15.44 -34.20 3.43
C PHE A 153 -16.56 -35.24 3.24
N SER A 154 -17.37 -35.41 4.28
CA SER A 154 -18.56 -36.26 4.26
C SER A 154 -19.81 -35.41 4.01
N TYR A 155 -20.75 -35.93 3.24
CA TYR A 155 -22.03 -35.29 2.97
C TYR A 155 -23.15 -36.35 3.00
N LYS A 156 -24.30 -35.98 3.58
CA LYS A 156 -25.33 -36.94 4.01
C LYS A 156 -24.74 -37.95 5.01
N LEU A 157 -25.51 -38.97 5.41
CA LEU A 157 -25.13 -39.88 6.51
C LEU A 157 -23.89 -40.76 6.24
N VAL A 158 -23.44 -40.94 4.98
CA VAL A 158 -22.36 -41.90 4.66
C VAL A 158 -21.52 -41.60 3.41
N LYS A 159 -21.88 -40.61 2.59
CA LYS A 159 -21.15 -40.37 1.34
C LYS A 159 -19.93 -39.49 1.59
N THR A 160 -18.82 -39.86 1.00
CA THR A 160 -17.59 -39.08 1.03
C THR A 160 -17.32 -38.49 -0.36
N GLY A 161 -16.69 -37.33 -0.39
CA GLY A 161 -16.24 -36.68 -1.59
C GLY A 161 -15.02 -35.81 -1.29
N ASN A 162 -14.39 -35.31 -2.34
CA ASN A 162 -13.31 -34.35 -2.19
C ASN A 162 -13.40 -33.23 -3.21
N VAL A 163 -12.87 -32.09 -2.83
CA VAL A 163 -12.63 -30.96 -3.73
C VAL A 163 -11.13 -30.74 -3.80
N VAL A 164 -10.59 -30.65 -5.00
CA VAL A 164 -9.24 -30.15 -5.25
C VAL A 164 -9.35 -28.69 -5.66
N LEU A 165 -8.67 -27.81 -4.94
CA LEU A 165 -8.62 -26.38 -5.21
C LEU A 165 -7.17 -26.02 -5.51
N THR A 166 -6.92 -25.52 -6.72
CA THR A 166 -5.61 -25.03 -7.16
C THR A 166 -5.76 -23.57 -7.56
N ALA A 167 -4.94 -22.67 -7.03
CA ALA A 167 -4.91 -21.28 -7.43
C ALA A 167 -3.51 -20.88 -7.87
N MET A 168 -3.44 -19.96 -8.83
CA MET A 168 -2.21 -19.38 -9.33
C MET A 168 -2.37 -17.91 -9.70
N THR A 169 -1.27 -17.16 -9.61
CA THR A 169 -1.21 -15.75 -10.08
C THR A 169 -0.07 -15.57 -11.09
N ASP A 170 -0.17 -14.57 -11.97
CA ASP A 170 0.81 -14.34 -13.04
C ASP A 170 2.18 -13.91 -12.52
N LEU A 171 2.24 -13.23 -11.37
CA LEU A 171 3.46 -12.85 -10.66
C LEU A 171 3.37 -13.10 -9.15
N LYS A 172 4.52 -13.11 -8.47
CA LYS A 172 4.60 -13.03 -7.00
C LYS A 172 4.72 -11.59 -6.48
N GLY A 173 5.03 -10.62 -7.34
CA GLY A 173 5.27 -9.23 -6.95
C GLY A 173 4.55 -8.24 -7.85
N TYR A 174 3.92 -7.24 -7.24
CA TYR A 174 3.15 -6.21 -7.94
C TYR A 174 3.46 -4.82 -7.40
N VAL A 175 3.27 -3.80 -8.23
CA VAL A 175 3.25 -2.40 -7.79
C VAL A 175 1.82 -1.84 -7.85
N VAL A 176 1.58 -0.73 -7.15
CA VAL A 176 0.29 -0.03 -7.16
C VAL A 176 -0.16 0.24 -8.60
N GLY A 177 -1.43 -0.04 -8.90
CA GLY A 177 -2.04 0.13 -10.21
C GLY A 177 -1.88 -1.06 -11.16
N GLN A 178 -1.04 -2.05 -10.84
CA GLN A 178 -1.01 -3.30 -11.62
C GLN A 178 -2.24 -4.17 -11.33
N VAL A 179 -2.54 -5.06 -12.28
CA VAL A 179 -3.62 -6.04 -12.18
C VAL A 179 -3.01 -7.40 -11.88
N ILE A 180 -3.48 -8.04 -10.83
CA ILE A 180 -3.18 -9.44 -10.50
C ILE A 180 -4.09 -10.32 -11.37
N GLN A 181 -3.51 -11.20 -12.18
CA GLN A 181 -4.27 -12.18 -12.95
C GLN A 181 -4.36 -13.48 -12.13
N LEU A 182 -5.52 -13.72 -11.53
CA LEU A 182 -5.80 -14.92 -10.74
C LEU A 182 -6.43 -15.99 -11.63
N GLN A 183 -5.93 -17.20 -11.55
CA GLN A 183 -6.52 -18.38 -12.16
C GLN A 183 -6.73 -19.45 -11.09
N THR A 184 -7.96 -19.98 -11.01
CA THR A 184 -8.35 -20.99 -10.03
C THR A 184 -8.96 -22.19 -10.74
N HIS A 185 -8.46 -23.38 -10.43
CA HIS A 185 -9.02 -24.66 -10.87
C HIS A 185 -9.68 -25.36 -9.69
N ILE A 186 -10.91 -25.81 -9.91
CA ILE A 186 -11.72 -26.48 -8.88
C ILE A 186 -12.21 -27.80 -9.45
N GLU A 187 -11.70 -28.91 -8.92
CA GLU A 187 -12.19 -30.24 -9.24
C GLU A 187 -13.14 -30.72 -8.15
N ASN A 188 -14.44 -30.72 -8.42
CA ASN A 188 -15.44 -31.24 -7.50
C ASN A 188 -15.70 -32.74 -7.73
N LYS A 189 -15.02 -33.59 -6.98
CA LYS A 189 -15.19 -35.05 -7.00
C LYS A 189 -16.16 -35.49 -5.89
N SER A 190 -17.29 -34.79 -5.82
CA SER A 190 -18.37 -35.09 -4.89
C SER A 190 -19.73 -35.04 -5.58
N GLY A 191 -20.73 -35.70 -4.97
CA GLY A 191 -22.11 -35.70 -5.42
C GLY A 191 -22.93 -34.48 -4.97
N ARG A 192 -22.29 -33.39 -4.54
CA ARG A 192 -22.93 -32.13 -4.15
C ARG A 192 -22.23 -30.96 -4.82
N ASP A 193 -22.98 -29.95 -5.21
CA ASP A 193 -22.42 -28.69 -5.65
C ASP A 193 -21.61 -28.04 -4.52
N THR A 194 -20.54 -27.34 -4.91
CA THR A 194 -19.75 -26.52 -3.99
C THR A 194 -20.49 -25.23 -3.64
N GLY A 195 -20.03 -24.53 -2.60
CA GLY A 195 -20.35 -23.12 -2.38
C GLY A 195 -19.69 -22.23 -3.43
N THR A 196 -19.97 -20.93 -3.37
CA THR A 196 -19.27 -19.97 -4.22
C THR A 196 -17.79 -19.91 -3.87
N VAL A 197 -16.97 -19.71 -4.90
CA VAL A 197 -15.54 -19.43 -4.74
C VAL A 197 -15.36 -17.95 -4.45
N VAL A 198 -14.53 -17.61 -3.48
CA VAL A 198 -14.21 -16.23 -3.12
C VAL A 198 -12.71 -16.08 -3.15
N ALA A 199 -12.23 -15.03 -3.82
CA ALA A 199 -10.84 -14.62 -3.74
C ALA A 199 -10.73 -13.24 -3.09
N SER A 200 -9.86 -13.13 -2.09
CA SER A 200 -9.67 -11.90 -1.32
C SER A 200 -8.19 -11.52 -1.32
N LEU A 201 -7.88 -10.26 -1.68
CA LEU A 201 -6.57 -9.66 -1.43
C LEU A 201 -6.54 -9.20 0.02
N ILE A 202 -5.67 -9.79 0.83
CA ILE A 202 -5.60 -9.51 2.26
C ILE A 202 -4.24 -8.91 2.61
N GLN A 203 -4.28 -7.82 3.38
CA GLN A 203 -3.12 -7.24 4.05
C GLN A 203 -3.03 -7.81 5.46
N LYS A 204 -1.85 -8.27 5.84
CA LYS A 204 -1.52 -8.67 7.20
C LYS A 204 -0.38 -7.80 7.73
N VAL A 205 -0.65 -7.05 8.78
CA VAL A 205 0.37 -6.30 9.51
C VAL A 205 0.62 -6.98 10.85
N ALA A 206 1.86 -7.43 11.05
CA ALA A 206 2.29 -8.06 12.28
C ALA A 206 3.12 -7.08 13.10
N TYR A 207 2.71 -6.83 14.34
CA TYR A 207 3.39 -5.95 15.29
C TYR A 207 4.03 -6.79 16.39
N LYS A 208 5.34 -6.65 16.55
CA LYS A 208 6.14 -7.38 17.54
C LYS A 208 6.20 -6.58 18.83
N SER A 209 5.45 -7.03 19.83
CA SER A 209 5.53 -6.54 21.21
C SER A 209 6.07 -7.64 22.14
N LYS A 210 5.59 -7.75 23.38
CA LYS A 210 5.74 -8.97 24.21
C LYS A 210 5.09 -10.20 23.55
N ARG A 211 4.02 -9.99 22.79
CA ARG A 211 3.35 -11.00 21.95
C ARG A 211 3.10 -10.39 20.57
N TRP A 212 3.08 -11.23 19.54
CA TRP A 212 2.71 -10.78 18.21
C TRP A 212 1.24 -10.35 18.17
N ILE A 213 0.98 -9.20 17.57
CA ILE A 213 -0.36 -8.70 17.26
C ILE A 213 -0.51 -8.72 15.75
N TYR A 214 -1.61 -9.25 15.25
CA TYR A 214 -1.89 -9.33 13.82
C TYR A 214 -3.11 -8.48 13.49
N ASP A 215 -2.94 -7.56 12.57
CA ASP A 215 -4.00 -6.77 11.96
C ASP A 215 -4.24 -7.29 10.54
N LEU A 216 -5.44 -7.81 10.29
CA LEU A 216 -5.83 -8.41 9.02
C LEU A 216 -6.89 -7.53 8.37
N ARG A 217 -6.65 -7.10 7.14
CA ARG A 217 -7.57 -6.27 6.38
C ARG A 217 -7.79 -6.85 4.99
N THR A 218 -9.04 -7.18 4.69
CA THR A 218 -9.46 -7.45 3.30
C THR A 218 -9.44 -6.15 2.52
N ILE A 219 -8.60 -6.10 1.49
CA ILE A 219 -8.41 -4.95 0.61
C ILE A 219 -9.39 -5.00 -0.56
N ALA A 220 -9.59 -6.19 -1.10
CA ALA A 220 -10.47 -6.44 -2.22
C ALA A 220 -11.00 -7.87 -2.12
N GLU A 221 -12.22 -8.07 -2.60
CA GLU A 221 -12.86 -9.38 -2.65
C GLU A 221 -13.68 -9.53 -3.93
N VAL A 222 -13.58 -10.70 -4.56
CA VAL A 222 -14.29 -11.08 -5.76
C VAL A 222 -14.91 -12.46 -5.54
N GLU A 223 -16.15 -12.65 -5.97
CA GLU A 223 -16.90 -13.90 -5.77
C GLU A 223 -17.25 -14.52 -7.12
N GLY A 224 -16.84 -15.77 -7.32
CA GLY A 224 -17.17 -16.61 -8.47
C GLY A 224 -18.34 -17.55 -8.20
N SER A 225 -18.79 -18.24 -9.25
CA SER A 225 -19.90 -19.18 -9.16
C SER A 225 -19.57 -20.49 -8.44
N ALA A 226 -20.60 -21.18 -7.99
CA ALA A 226 -20.48 -22.54 -7.45
C ALA A 226 -20.17 -23.53 -8.57
N VAL A 227 -19.42 -24.57 -8.23
CA VAL A 227 -19.06 -25.67 -9.13
C VAL A 227 -19.98 -26.86 -8.89
N LYS A 228 -20.64 -27.33 -9.95
CA LYS A 228 -21.58 -28.46 -9.89
C LYS A 228 -20.90 -29.76 -9.46
N ALA A 229 -21.69 -30.69 -8.92
CA ALA A 229 -21.25 -32.05 -8.62
C ALA A 229 -20.56 -32.71 -9.82
N TRP A 230 -19.46 -33.41 -9.57
CA TRP A 230 -18.70 -34.17 -10.57
C TRP A 230 -18.19 -33.33 -11.77
N LYS A 231 -18.00 -32.02 -11.59
CA LYS A 231 -17.48 -31.13 -12.63
C LYS A 231 -16.12 -30.55 -12.23
N HIS A 232 -15.36 -30.19 -13.26
CA HIS A 232 -14.17 -29.36 -13.16
C HIS A 232 -14.50 -27.96 -13.66
N ALA A 233 -14.03 -26.96 -12.93
CA ALA A 233 -14.23 -25.57 -13.29
C ALA A 233 -12.91 -24.79 -13.29
N GLU A 234 -12.80 -23.88 -14.24
CA GLU A 234 -11.76 -22.87 -14.29
C GLU A 234 -12.39 -21.49 -14.03
N TRP A 235 -11.79 -20.72 -13.13
CA TRP A 235 -12.18 -19.35 -12.85
C TRP A 235 -10.98 -18.42 -13.05
N LYS A 236 -11.15 -17.42 -13.89
CA LYS A 236 -10.14 -16.39 -14.17
C LYS A 236 -10.66 -15.05 -13.70
N GLU A 237 -9.83 -14.32 -12.98
CA GLU A 237 -10.22 -13.08 -12.35
C GLU A 237 -9.07 -12.06 -12.36
N GLN A 238 -9.43 -10.78 -12.33
CA GLN A 238 -8.52 -9.65 -12.34
C GLN A 238 -8.74 -8.78 -11.10
N ILE A 239 -7.69 -8.64 -10.29
CA ILE A 239 -7.73 -7.87 -9.04
C ILE A 239 -6.78 -6.68 -9.20
N LEU A 240 -7.30 -5.45 -9.23
CA LEU A 240 -6.49 -4.24 -9.27
C LEU A 240 -5.77 -4.05 -7.92
N VAL A 241 -4.47 -3.74 -7.94
CA VAL A 241 -3.71 -3.37 -6.74
C VAL A 241 -3.96 -1.89 -6.42
N PRO A 242 -4.68 -1.54 -5.33
CA PRO A 242 -4.90 -0.15 -4.97
C PRO A 242 -3.65 0.47 -4.34
N ALA A 243 -3.75 1.73 -3.89
CA ALA A 243 -2.68 2.38 -3.14
C ALA A 243 -2.48 1.68 -1.79
N LEU A 244 -1.46 0.82 -1.72
CA LEU A 244 -1.11 0.00 -0.56
C LEU A 244 0.32 0.31 -0.10
N PRO A 245 0.61 0.20 1.21
CA PRO A 245 1.98 0.27 1.68
C PRO A 245 2.80 -0.89 1.12
N GLN A 246 4.08 -0.66 0.87
CA GLN A 246 4.99 -1.71 0.42
C GLN A 246 5.05 -2.86 1.43
N SER A 247 5.20 -4.08 0.94
CA SER A 247 5.72 -5.20 1.72
C SER A 247 7.09 -4.85 2.27
N ILE A 248 7.51 -5.53 3.34
CA ILE A 248 8.87 -5.48 3.90
C ILE A 248 9.35 -4.04 4.20
N LEU A 249 9.32 -3.67 5.47
CA LEU A 249 9.95 -2.44 5.96
C LEU A 249 11.43 -2.70 6.26
N GLN A 250 12.29 -2.58 5.24
CA GLN A 250 13.73 -2.80 5.40
C GLN A 250 14.30 -1.95 6.55
N GLY A 251 15.00 -2.61 7.47
CA GLY A 251 15.57 -1.99 8.68
C GLY A 251 14.62 -1.87 9.86
N CYS A 252 13.34 -2.22 9.74
CA CYS A 252 12.37 -2.28 10.84
C CYS A 252 12.14 -3.73 11.28
N SER A 253 12.33 -4.02 12.57
CA SER A 253 12.16 -5.38 13.12
C SER A 253 10.88 -5.56 13.94
N LEU A 254 10.15 -4.47 14.17
CA LEU A 254 8.94 -4.47 14.98
C LEU A 254 7.64 -4.56 14.17
N ILE A 255 7.65 -4.18 12.90
CA ILE A 255 6.46 -4.14 12.04
C ILE A 255 6.75 -4.88 10.74
N HIS A 256 5.94 -5.88 10.44
CA HIS A 256 6.01 -6.66 9.21
C HIS A 256 4.71 -6.53 8.44
N ILE A 257 4.79 -6.28 7.14
CA ILE A 257 3.63 -6.13 6.24
C ILE A 257 3.72 -7.21 5.17
N ASP A 258 2.77 -8.13 5.21
CA ASP A 258 2.62 -9.24 4.28
C ASP A 258 1.29 -9.14 3.54
N TYR A 259 1.25 -9.66 2.31
CA TYR A 259 0.03 -9.74 1.52
C TYR A 259 -0.17 -11.15 0.99
N TYR A 260 -1.43 -11.53 0.82
CA TYR A 260 -1.78 -12.80 0.20
C TYR A 260 -3.10 -12.69 -0.57
N ILE A 261 -3.19 -13.46 -1.65
CA ILE A 261 -4.47 -13.79 -2.28
C ILE A 261 -5.00 -15.04 -1.59
N GLN A 262 -6.08 -14.90 -0.84
CA GLN A 262 -6.78 -16.02 -0.23
C GLN A 262 -7.91 -16.47 -1.16
N VAL A 263 -7.87 -17.71 -1.63
CA VAL A 263 -8.97 -18.32 -2.39
C VAL A 263 -9.66 -19.33 -1.50
N SER A 264 -10.98 -19.24 -1.37
CA SER A 264 -11.78 -20.08 -0.48
C SER A 264 -13.10 -20.54 -1.09
N LEU A 265 -13.60 -21.67 -0.61
CA LEU A 265 -14.94 -22.18 -0.86
C LEU A 265 -15.72 -22.22 0.45
N LYS A 266 -16.97 -21.76 0.44
CA LYS A 266 -17.84 -21.76 1.63
C LYS A 266 -18.35 -23.16 2.00
N SER A 267 -18.45 -24.09 1.03
CA SER A 267 -18.92 -25.46 1.26
C SER A 267 -18.38 -26.42 0.20
N PRO A 268 -17.56 -27.42 0.53
CA PRO A 268 -16.90 -27.60 1.82
C PRO A 268 -16.02 -26.39 2.16
N GLU A 269 -15.84 -26.12 3.46
CA GLU A 269 -14.94 -25.05 3.91
C GLU A 269 -13.48 -25.46 3.64
N VAL A 270 -12.87 -24.77 2.69
CA VAL A 270 -11.46 -24.92 2.31
C VAL A 270 -10.92 -23.60 1.81
N SER A 271 -9.67 -23.30 2.14
CA SER A 271 -8.97 -22.11 1.67
C SER A 271 -7.50 -22.40 1.39
N ILE A 272 -6.95 -21.70 0.41
CA ILE A 272 -5.51 -21.62 0.13
C ILE A 272 -5.08 -20.16 0.08
N ALA A 273 -3.82 -19.90 0.41
CA ALA A 273 -3.23 -18.58 0.33
C ALA A 273 -2.04 -18.62 -0.65
N LEU A 274 -2.01 -17.64 -1.54
CA LEU A 274 -0.87 -17.34 -2.41
C LEU A 274 -0.17 -16.11 -1.86
N PRO A 275 1.04 -16.22 -1.28
CA PRO A 275 1.78 -15.05 -0.82
C PRO A 275 2.15 -14.17 -2.03
N ILE A 276 2.03 -12.86 -1.86
CA ILE A 276 2.45 -11.87 -2.84
C ILE A 276 3.17 -10.71 -2.17
N TYR A 277 3.95 -9.97 -2.95
CA TYR A 277 4.67 -8.78 -2.51
C TYR A 277 4.13 -7.54 -3.21
N ILE A 278 3.96 -6.46 -2.45
CA ILE A 278 3.66 -5.13 -2.98
C ILE A 278 4.93 -4.29 -2.89
N GLY A 279 5.43 -3.79 -4.01
CA GLY A 279 6.68 -3.01 -4.07
C GLY A 279 6.50 -1.66 -4.76
N ASN A 280 7.63 -1.00 -5.02
CA ASN A 280 7.69 0.29 -5.69
C ASN A 280 8.37 0.22 -7.05
N ILE A 281 9.27 -0.75 -7.24
CA ILE A 281 9.92 -1.02 -8.53
C ILE A 281 9.41 -2.39 -9.00
N PRO A 282 8.79 -2.46 -10.20
CA PRO A 282 8.16 -3.67 -10.69
C PRO A 282 9.17 -4.78 -11.00
N VAL A 283 8.69 -6.02 -11.00
CA VAL A 283 9.46 -7.19 -11.47
C VAL A 283 9.87 -6.97 -12.93
N ASN A 284 11.13 -7.25 -13.24
CA ASN A 284 11.64 -7.23 -14.60
C ASN A 284 10.99 -8.35 -15.40
N ARG A 285 9.98 -8.01 -16.20
CA ARG A 285 9.47 -8.95 -17.20
C ARG A 285 10.49 -8.99 -18.33
N ILE A 286 11.34 -10.00 -18.37
CA ILE A 286 12.12 -10.29 -19.58
C ILE A 286 11.08 -10.52 -20.67
N PRO A 287 11.02 -9.69 -21.72
CA PRO A 287 10.15 -9.99 -22.84
C PRO A 287 10.65 -11.31 -23.42
N LEU A 288 9.89 -12.38 -23.27
CA LEU A 288 10.01 -13.51 -24.16
C LEU A 288 9.78 -12.91 -25.55
N SER A 289 10.87 -12.75 -26.28
CA SER A 289 10.83 -12.27 -27.65
C SER A 289 9.78 -13.12 -28.36
N PRO A 290 8.78 -12.52 -29.06
CA PRO A 290 7.88 -13.34 -29.84
C PRO A 290 8.76 -14.14 -30.79
N ALA A 291 8.75 -15.46 -30.64
CA ALA A 291 9.38 -16.34 -31.60
C ALA A 291 8.87 -15.87 -32.95
N ARG A 292 9.79 -15.39 -33.81
CA ARG A 292 9.46 -15.01 -35.19
C ARG A 292 8.62 -16.15 -35.73
N SER A 293 7.34 -15.86 -36.00
CA SER A 293 6.50 -16.74 -36.79
C SER A 293 7.27 -16.99 -38.08
N VAL A 294 7.84 -18.17 -38.21
CA VAL A 294 8.41 -18.63 -39.48
C VAL A 294 7.24 -18.55 -40.47
N PRO A 295 7.36 -17.85 -41.61
CA PRO A 295 6.31 -17.84 -42.60
C PRO A 295 6.01 -19.29 -43.02
N HIS A 296 4.82 -19.78 -42.66
CA HIS A 296 4.34 -21.04 -43.16
C HIS A 296 4.22 -20.94 -44.69
N ILE A 297 5.05 -21.68 -45.41
CA ILE A 297 4.84 -21.96 -46.82
C ILE A 297 3.56 -22.81 -46.90
N PRO A 298 2.54 -22.42 -47.68
CA PRO A 298 1.34 -23.23 -47.82
C PRO A 298 1.69 -24.52 -48.58
N SER A 299 1.43 -25.66 -47.95
CA SER A 299 1.45 -26.98 -48.60
C SER A 299 0.39 -27.06 -49.69
N PRO A 300 0.64 -27.77 -50.80
CA PRO A 300 -0.32 -27.86 -51.90
C PRO A 300 -1.58 -28.62 -51.48
N VAL A 301 -2.72 -28.05 -51.88
CA VAL A 301 -4.07 -28.57 -51.70
C VAL A 301 -4.21 -29.89 -52.44
N VAL A 302 -4.66 -30.94 -51.75
CA VAL A 302 -5.11 -32.20 -52.37
C VAL A 302 -6.62 -32.35 -52.05
N PRO A 303 -7.49 -32.69 -53.02
CA PRO A 303 -8.94 -32.72 -52.81
C PRO A 303 -9.37 -33.81 -51.83
N SER A 304 -10.29 -33.47 -50.93
CA SER A 304 -10.96 -34.40 -50.02
C SER A 304 -11.96 -35.30 -50.77
N ALA A 305 -11.92 -36.60 -50.48
CA ALA A 305 -12.99 -37.55 -50.79
C ALA A 305 -14.14 -37.43 -49.77
N PRO A 306 -15.40 -37.71 -50.15
CA PRO A 306 -16.57 -37.56 -49.26
C PRO A 306 -16.63 -38.67 -48.19
N PRO A 307 -17.32 -38.45 -47.06
CA PRO A 307 -17.43 -39.44 -45.99
C PRO A 307 -18.38 -40.58 -46.39
N GLU A 308 -17.98 -41.82 -46.09
CA GLU A 308 -18.86 -43.00 -46.05
C GLU A 308 -19.64 -43.01 -44.74
N ASP A 309 -20.94 -43.32 -44.84
CA ASP A 309 -21.83 -43.62 -43.72
C ASP A 309 -21.47 -45.00 -43.15
N GLU A 310 -21.16 -45.09 -41.85
CA GLU A 310 -21.11 -46.37 -41.13
C GLU A 310 -21.90 -46.27 -39.83
N GLU A 311 -22.82 -47.22 -39.71
CA GLU A 311 -23.83 -47.39 -38.69
C GLU A 311 -23.26 -47.89 -37.35
N ALA A 312 -24.08 -47.70 -36.32
CA ALA A 312 -23.90 -48.04 -34.91
C ALA A 312 -23.00 -49.26 -34.57
N THR A 313 -22.08 -49.06 -33.62
CA THR A 313 -21.83 -50.05 -32.57
C THR A 313 -21.40 -49.39 -31.27
N GLY A 314 -22.07 -49.79 -30.19
CA GLY A 314 -21.86 -49.25 -28.84
C GLY A 314 -20.47 -49.54 -28.29
N GLY A 315 -19.91 -48.54 -27.62
CA GLY A 315 -18.72 -48.65 -26.80
C GLY A 315 -18.69 -47.51 -25.80
N TYR A 316 -18.69 -47.87 -24.51
CA TYR A 316 -18.50 -46.94 -23.39
C TYR A 316 -17.16 -46.20 -23.54
N LEU A 317 -17.20 -44.98 -24.05
CA LEU A 317 -16.11 -44.02 -23.90
C LEU A 317 -16.38 -43.19 -22.63
N PRO A 318 -15.39 -43.01 -21.73
CA PRO A 318 -15.54 -42.05 -20.66
C PRO A 318 -15.64 -40.67 -21.30
N HIS A 319 -16.75 -39.97 -21.07
CA HIS A 319 -16.92 -38.59 -21.49
C HIS A 319 -15.67 -37.78 -21.08
N PRO A 320 -15.05 -37.02 -21.99
CA PRO A 320 -14.10 -36.00 -21.60
C PRO A 320 -14.80 -35.11 -20.56
N MET A 321 -14.22 -34.97 -19.37
CA MET A 321 -14.73 -34.04 -18.38
C MET A 321 -14.65 -32.63 -18.99
N ASP A 322 -15.79 -32.06 -19.40
CA ASP A 322 -15.84 -30.71 -19.93
C ASP A 322 -15.24 -29.72 -18.92
N ASN A 323 -14.19 -28.99 -19.33
CA ASN A 323 -13.67 -27.87 -18.57
C ASN A 323 -14.67 -26.72 -18.66
N VAL A 324 -15.37 -26.41 -17.57
CA VAL A 324 -16.37 -25.33 -17.54
C VAL A 324 -15.72 -24.06 -17.01
N SER A 325 -15.70 -22.99 -17.80
CA SER A 325 -15.37 -21.65 -17.29
C SER A 325 -16.52 -21.13 -16.43
N ILE A 326 -16.26 -20.71 -15.19
CA ILE A 326 -17.30 -20.16 -14.31
C ILE A 326 -17.27 -18.62 -14.27
N PRO A 327 -18.44 -17.95 -14.28
CA PRO A 327 -18.50 -16.50 -14.25
C PRO A 327 -18.35 -15.93 -12.84
N THR A 328 -17.85 -14.70 -12.77
CA THR A 328 -17.79 -13.87 -11.57
C THR A 328 -19.16 -13.26 -11.27
N LYS A 329 -19.58 -13.36 -10.01
CA LYS A 329 -20.89 -12.92 -9.50
C LYS A 329 -20.84 -11.50 -8.93
N SER A 330 -19.74 -11.12 -8.30
CA SER A 330 -19.59 -9.77 -7.74
C SER A 330 -18.12 -9.39 -7.58
N HIS A 331 -17.91 -8.08 -7.63
CA HIS A 331 -16.65 -7.43 -7.28
C HIS A 331 -16.95 -6.43 -6.17
N SER A 332 -16.24 -6.52 -5.06
CA SER A 332 -16.26 -5.47 -4.02
C SER A 332 -15.19 -4.40 -4.26
N GLN A 333 -14.31 -4.60 -5.25
CA GLN A 333 -13.43 -3.53 -5.71
C GLN A 333 -14.30 -2.41 -6.27
N GLN A 334 -14.25 -1.23 -5.66
CA GLN A 334 -14.82 -0.04 -6.27
C GLN A 334 -14.08 0.24 -7.58
N GLN A 335 -14.61 -0.28 -8.69
CA GLN A 335 -14.28 0.20 -10.02
C GLN A 335 -14.79 1.64 -10.12
N GLN A 336 -13.87 2.56 -10.40
CA GLN A 336 -14.23 3.78 -11.10
C GLN A 336 -14.88 3.35 -12.42
N GLN A 337 -16.12 3.78 -12.66
CA GLN A 337 -16.82 3.54 -13.92
C GLN A 337 -15.98 4.05 -15.10
N PRO A 338 -16.04 3.41 -16.29
CA PRO A 338 -15.45 3.98 -17.50
C PRO A 338 -16.14 5.33 -17.83
N PRO A 339 -15.42 6.30 -18.43
CA PRO A 339 -15.95 7.64 -18.65
C PRO A 339 -17.12 7.61 -19.63
N PHE A 340 -18.20 8.30 -19.25
CA PHE A 340 -19.41 8.48 -20.03
C PHE A 340 -19.10 8.98 -21.45
N SER A 341 -19.70 8.30 -22.44
CA SER A 341 -19.76 8.75 -23.83
C SER A 341 -20.71 9.96 -23.93
N TYR A 342 -20.23 11.05 -24.51
CA TYR A 342 -21.03 12.26 -24.74
C TYR A 342 -22.10 12.00 -25.81
N ALA A 343 -23.37 12.25 -25.47
CA ALA A 343 -24.42 12.56 -26.44
C ALA A 343 -25.00 13.95 -26.08
N PRO A 344 -25.01 14.93 -26.99
CA PRO A 344 -25.50 16.27 -26.69
C PRO A 344 -27.01 16.36 -26.94
N GLY A 345 -27.72 17.00 -26.01
CA GLY A 345 -29.02 17.61 -26.27
C GLY A 345 -30.21 16.90 -25.66
N LEU A 346 -30.43 17.09 -24.35
CA LEU A 346 -31.76 17.20 -23.76
C LEU A 346 -31.66 18.11 -22.52
N SER A 347 -32.37 19.23 -22.54
CA SER A 347 -32.50 20.21 -21.46
C SER A 347 -33.90 20.16 -20.88
N PHE A 348 -34.02 20.11 -19.55
CA PHE A 348 -35.29 20.32 -18.83
C PHE A 348 -35.08 21.17 -17.56
N PRO A 349 -36.10 21.95 -17.14
CA PRO A 349 -35.91 23.17 -16.35
C PRO A 349 -35.82 22.92 -14.83
N GLU A 350 -35.07 23.83 -14.22
CA GLU A 350 -34.72 23.95 -12.80
C GLU A 350 -35.90 24.49 -11.96
N VAL A 351 -36.18 23.85 -10.83
CA VAL A 351 -37.08 24.39 -9.78
C VAL A 351 -36.21 25.06 -8.71
N ARG A 352 -36.39 26.37 -8.57
CA ARG A 352 -35.75 27.25 -7.57
C ARG A 352 -36.25 26.98 -6.15
N LEU A 353 -35.35 27.06 -5.19
CA LEU A 353 -35.65 27.58 -3.85
C LEU A 353 -34.53 28.54 -3.44
N ASP A 354 -34.92 29.79 -3.16
CA ASP A 354 -34.08 30.92 -2.80
C ASP A 354 -33.39 30.76 -1.44
N SER A 355 -32.11 31.14 -1.37
CA SER A 355 -31.52 31.93 -0.25
C SER A 355 -30.14 32.46 -0.64
N GLU A 356 -30.00 33.78 -0.62
CA GLU A 356 -28.78 34.56 -0.91
C GLU A 356 -27.69 34.43 0.18
N GLN A 357 -26.45 34.10 -0.21
CA GLN A 357 -25.25 34.94 0.05
C GLN A 357 -23.96 34.35 -0.58
N THR A 358 -23.51 35.04 -1.65
CA THR A 358 -22.12 35.34 -2.05
C THR A 358 -21.04 34.22 -2.23
N GLY A 359 -20.79 33.83 -3.50
CA GLY A 359 -19.47 34.02 -4.15
C GLY A 359 -18.41 32.87 -4.29
N SER A 360 -18.53 32.04 -5.34
CA SER A 360 -17.46 31.41 -6.20
C SER A 360 -16.56 30.25 -5.68
N PRO A 361 -15.99 29.37 -6.55
CA PRO A 361 -16.63 28.39 -7.42
C PRO A 361 -16.18 26.92 -7.17
N ASN A 362 -17.11 25.98 -7.44
CA ASN A 362 -16.98 24.54 -7.73
C ASN A 362 -15.64 23.80 -7.51
N HIS A 363 -15.61 22.93 -6.48
CA HIS A 363 -14.82 21.70 -6.46
C HIS A 363 -15.76 20.49 -6.32
N PRO A 364 -15.50 19.36 -7.01
CA PRO A 364 -16.35 18.18 -6.92
C PRO A 364 -16.29 17.58 -5.52
N THR A 365 -17.45 17.43 -4.87
CA THR A 365 -17.58 16.78 -3.57
C THR A 365 -17.21 15.31 -3.69
N LEU A 366 -16.05 14.93 -3.16
CA LEU A 366 -15.65 13.54 -3.02
C LEU A 366 -16.49 12.89 -1.92
N CYS A 367 -17.52 12.15 -2.31
CA CYS A 367 -18.22 11.23 -1.42
C CYS A 367 -17.35 9.98 -1.22
N LEU A 368 -16.61 9.91 -0.10
CA LEU A 368 -16.04 8.64 0.38
C LEU A 368 -17.04 7.95 1.31
N SER A 369 -17.61 6.85 0.82
CA SER A 369 -18.54 5.99 1.54
C SER A 369 -17.84 4.78 2.16
N THR A 370 -18.34 4.42 3.33
CA THR A 370 -17.92 3.39 4.29
C THR A 370 -18.43 1.99 3.94
N GLY A 371 -17.64 0.95 4.30
CA GLY A 371 -18.10 -0.42 4.57
C GLY A 371 -17.29 -1.53 3.86
N ALA A 372 -17.18 -2.78 4.35
CA ALA A 372 -17.51 -3.45 5.61
C ALA A 372 -16.90 -4.89 5.63
N THR A 373 -16.51 -5.38 6.84
CA THR A 373 -16.59 -6.72 7.52
C THR A 373 -16.35 -8.04 6.73
N VAL A 374 -15.69 -9.12 7.23
CA VAL A 374 -16.15 -10.22 8.15
C VAL A 374 -14.97 -11.02 8.83
N PRO A 375 -15.16 -12.00 9.76
CA PRO A 375 -14.54 -12.05 11.10
C PRO A 375 -13.63 -13.28 11.37
N TYR A 376 -13.03 -13.43 12.57
CA TYR A 376 -12.93 -14.74 13.24
C TYR A 376 -12.65 -14.65 14.76
N TYR A 377 -12.96 -15.74 15.45
CA TYR A 377 -13.39 -15.94 16.83
C TYR A 377 -12.34 -15.68 17.92
N ALA A 378 -12.79 -15.08 19.03
CA ALA A 378 -12.33 -15.43 20.37
C ALA A 378 -13.56 -15.49 21.31
N GLU A 379 -13.57 -16.54 22.13
CA GLU A 379 -14.66 -16.96 23.00
C GLU A 379 -15.02 -15.89 24.06
N GLY A 380 -16.30 -15.49 24.13
CA GLY A 380 -16.83 -14.59 25.16
C GLY A 380 -17.82 -13.53 24.62
N ALA A 381 -18.94 -13.35 25.30
CA ALA A 381 -20.02 -12.45 24.87
C ALA A 381 -19.65 -10.97 25.07
N VAL A 382 -19.38 -10.24 24.00
CA VAL A 382 -19.35 -8.77 23.98
C VAL A 382 -19.95 -8.26 22.67
N VAL A 383 -20.85 -7.29 22.79
CA VAL A 383 -21.60 -6.63 21.71
C VAL A 383 -20.65 -5.92 20.73
N PRO A 384 -20.84 -6.04 19.40
CA PRO A 384 -19.98 -5.41 18.41
C PRO A 384 -20.14 -3.89 18.42
N ILE A 385 -19.01 -3.16 18.58
CA ILE A 385 -18.94 -1.71 18.41
C ILE A 385 -18.34 -1.42 17.02
N PRO A 386 -19.04 -0.68 16.14
CA PRO A 386 -18.50 -0.27 14.84
C PRO A 386 -17.30 0.67 15.05
N THR A 387 -16.12 0.31 14.53
CA THR A 387 -14.96 1.21 14.54
C THR A 387 -14.80 1.82 13.16
N ALA A 388 -15.19 3.09 13.02
CA ALA A 388 -14.86 3.91 11.86
C ALA A 388 -13.47 4.52 12.09
N SER A 389 -12.44 3.99 11.44
CA SER A 389 -11.12 4.62 11.39
C SER A 389 -11.00 5.46 10.12
N THR A 390 -10.81 6.75 10.28
CA THR A 390 -10.59 7.73 9.21
C THR A 390 -9.27 7.47 8.48
N LEU A 391 -9.32 7.39 7.16
CA LEU A 391 -8.16 7.29 6.27
C LEU A 391 -7.35 8.59 6.28
N ILE A 392 -6.02 8.46 6.28
CA ILE A 392 -5.07 9.57 6.14
C ILE A 392 -4.89 9.83 4.64
N LEU A 393 -5.36 10.98 4.16
CA LEU A 393 -4.92 11.59 2.90
C LEU A 393 -3.50 12.14 3.08
N PRO A 394 -2.65 12.18 2.04
CA PRO A 394 -1.49 13.08 2.08
C PRO A 394 -2.00 14.52 2.29
N PRO A 395 -1.28 15.37 3.04
CA PRO A 395 -1.74 16.72 3.34
C PRO A 395 -2.07 17.48 2.04
N GLU A 396 -3.24 18.13 1.98
CA GLU A 396 -3.64 18.98 0.85
C GLU A 396 -2.63 20.12 0.66
N TYR A 397 -2.03 20.20 -0.53
CA TYR A 397 -1.05 21.24 -0.90
C TYR A 397 -1.65 22.31 -1.82
N SER A 398 -2.97 22.50 -1.82
CA SER A 398 -3.65 23.39 -2.77
C SER A 398 -3.56 24.89 -2.44
N THR A 399 -2.74 25.33 -1.47
CA THR A 399 -2.65 26.76 -1.10
C THR A 399 -1.25 27.37 -1.08
N TRP A 400 -0.20 26.68 -1.55
CA TRP A 400 1.12 27.31 -1.65
C TRP A 400 1.40 27.84 -3.05
N GLY A 401 1.45 29.17 -3.18
CA GLY A 401 1.94 29.85 -4.37
C GLY A 401 3.38 29.42 -4.67
N TYR A 402 3.58 28.82 -5.84
CA TYR A 402 4.90 28.52 -6.39
C TYR A 402 5.64 29.85 -6.63
N PRO A 403 6.87 30.04 -6.10
CA PRO A 403 7.75 31.06 -6.66
C PRO A 403 8.14 30.63 -8.08
N TYR A 404 7.98 31.54 -9.04
CA TYR A 404 8.19 31.34 -10.48
C TYR A 404 9.68 31.23 -10.91
N GLU A 405 10.59 31.03 -9.97
CA GLU A 405 12.03 31.01 -10.26
C GLU A 405 12.60 29.59 -10.19
N ALA A 406 13.28 29.21 -11.27
CA ALA A 406 14.02 27.97 -11.34
C ALA A 406 15.17 28.00 -10.31
N PRO A 407 15.44 26.88 -9.61
CA PRO A 407 16.55 26.82 -8.67
C PRO A 407 17.90 27.06 -9.38
N PRO A 408 18.87 27.71 -8.70
CA PRO A 408 20.15 28.08 -9.31
C PRO A 408 20.97 26.85 -9.71
N SER A 409 21.80 27.03 -10.74
CA SER A 409 22.65 25.96 -11.28
C SER A 409 23.84 25.66 -10.35
N TYR A 410 24.42 24.46 -10.53
CA TYR A 410 25.56 23.96 -9.74
C TYR A 410 26.73 24.96 -9.65
N GLU A 411 27.04 25.66 -10.73
CA GLU A 411 28.16 26.61 -10.78
C GLU A 411 27.90 27.91 -9.99
N GLN A 412 26.62 28.33 -9.89
CA GLN A 412 26.23 29.51 -9.10
C GLN A 412 26.28 29.26 -7.59
N SER A 413 26.11 28.01 -7.16
CA SER A 413 26.23 27.62 -5.75
C SER A 413 27.68 27.49 -5.26
N CYS A 414 28.63 27.27 -6.17
CA CYS A 414 30.04 27.07 -5.82
C CYS A 414 30.89 28.35 -5.89
N SER A 415 30.45 29.36 -6.66
CA SER A 415 31.18 30.62 -6.86
C SER A 415 30.96 31.64 -5.73
N SER A 416 29.84 31.54 -5.00
CA SER A 416 29.50 32.42 -3.88
C SER A 416 30.29 32.15 -2.59
N ALA A 417 31.01 31.01 -2.52
CA ALA A 417 31.91 30.68 -1.41
C ALA A 417 33.35 31.19 -1.61
N ALA A 418 33.74 31.53 -2.84
CA ALA A 418 35.12 31.92 -3.19
C ALA A 418 35.35 33.44 -3.17
N SER A 419 34.30 34.26 -3.28
CA SER A 419 34.42 35.72 -3.35
C SER A 419 34.54 36.43 -2.00
N SER A 420 34.46 35.71 -0.87
CA SER A 420 34.56 36.30 0.49
C SER A 420 35.95 36.22 1.12
N LEU A 421 36.98 35.75 0.38
CA LEU A 421 38.34 35.55 0.92
C LEU A 421 39.44 36.44 0.29
N SER A 422 39.10 37.45 -0.51
CA SER A 422 40.11 38.41 -1.00
C SER A 422 39.59 39.86 -0.95
N ASN A 423 39.69 40.49 0.22
CA ASN A 423 40.06 41.90 0.36
C ASN A 423 40.27 42.23 1.84
N GLY A 424 41.54 42.37 2.21
CA GLY A 424 41.97 42.75 3.55
C GLY A 424 43.49 42.86 3.58
N ASN A 425 44.03 43.87 2.92
CA ASN A 425 45.36 44.42 3.17
C ASN A 425 45.21 45.92 3.40
#